data_AF-X8AGD2-F1
#
_entry.id   AF-X8AGD2-F1
#
_cell.length_a   1.000
_cell.length_b   1.000
_cell.length_c   1.000
_cell.angle_alpha   90.00
_cell.angle_beta   90.00
_cell.angle_gamma   90.00
#
_symmetry.space_group_name_H-M   'P 1'
#
loop_
_entity.id
_entity.type
_entity.pdbx_description
1 polymer ?
#
loop_
_entity_poly.entity_id
_entity_poly.type
_entity_poly.pdbx_seq_one_letter_code
_entity_poly.pdbx_strand_id
1 'polypeptide(L)'
;MLLGTAVAMALPGPRAGMANTGPHGLSEVLYAFTSAANNNGSAFAGLAANTAWYNTALGVAMLLGRFVPMVLLLALAGSLAVSAAFRSPLGPCPRTSPSSSAWWWA
;
A
#
# COMPACT_ATOMS: atom_id res chain seq x y z
N MET A 1 -1.60 0.91 6.57
CA MET A 1 -3.07 0.98 6.38
C MET A 1 -3.86 0.52 7.61
N LEU A 2 -3.70 -0.72 8.10
CA LEU A 2 -4.49 -1.24 9.24
C LEU A 2 -4.40 -0.38 10.52
N LEU A 3 -3.22 0.14 10.85
CA LEU A 3 -3.06 1.06 11.98
C LEU A 3 -3.87 2.35 11.80
N GLY A 4 -3.89 2.93 10.60
CA GLY A 4 -4.68 4.14 10.31
C GLY A 4 -6.18 3.88 10.41
N THR A 5 -6.65 2.74 9.89
CA THR A 5 -8.04 2.32 10.02
C THR A 5 -8.42 2.04 11.48
N ALA A 6 -7.55 1.41 12.27
CA ALA A 6 -7.79 1.14 13.69
C ALA A 6 -7.91 2.44 14.51
N VAL A 7 -7.01 3.41 14.29
CA VAL A 7 -7.08 4.72 14.95
C VAL A 7 -8.35 5.47 14.53
N ALA A 8 -8.72 5.43 13.25
CA ALA A 8 -9.97 6.05 12.77
C ALA A 8 -11.21 5.49 13.48
N MET A 9 -11.26 4.17 13.71
CA MET A 9 -12.38 3.50 14.36
C MET A 9 -12.41 3.69 15.87
N ALA A 10 -11.25 3.94 16.49
CA ALA A 10 -11.11 4.18 17.92
C ALA A 10 -11.58 5.58 18.35
N LEU A 11 -11.50 6.58 17.46
CA LEU A 11 -11.94 7.95 17.76
C LEU A 11 -13.40 8.18 17.32
N PRO A 12 -14.24 8.82 18.15
CA PRO A 12 -15.64 9.08 17.82
C PRO A 12 -15.80 10.09 16.66
N GLY A 13 -14.88 11.03 16.50
CA GLY A 13 -14.92 12.05 15.44
C GLY A 13 -14.76 11.47 14.02
N PRO A 14 -13.64 10.79 13.70
CA PRO A 14 -13.43 10.17 12.39
C PRO A 14 -14.49 9.10 12.07
N ARG A 15 -14.89 8.32 13.07
CA ARG A 15 -15.96 7.32 12.96
C ARG A 15 -17.31 7.93 12.56
N ALA A 16 -17.61 9.16 12.98
CA ALA A 16 -18.85 9.86 12.58
C ALA A 16 -18.85 10.33 11.12
N GLY A 17 -17.70 10.32 10.42
CA GLY A 17 -17.59 10.72 9.02
C GLY A 17 -18.01 9.64 8.02
N MET A 18 -18.40 8.44 8.48
CA MET A 18 -18.91 7.36 7.63
C MET A 18 -20.35 7.64 7.21
N ALA A 19 -20.63 7.65 5.90
CA ALA A 19 -22.00 7.79 5.40
C ALA A 19 -22.83 6.52 5.64
N ASN A 20 -22.20 5.35 5.58
CA ASN A 20 -22.86 4.07 5.77
C ASN A 20 -22.51 3.46 7.14
N THR A 21 -23.48 2.84 7.81
CA THR A 21 -23.25 2.12 9.06
C THR A 21 -22.98 0.63 8.81
N GLY A 22 -22.34 -0.05 9.78
CA GLY A 22 -22.05 -1.48 9.68
C GLY A 22 -20.84 -1.82 8.79
N PRO A 23 -20.83 -2.99 8.12
CA PRO A 23 -19.67 -3.49 7.35
C PRO A 23 -19.27 -2.59 6.18
N HIS A 24 -20.23 -1.89 5.57
CA HIS A 24 -19.97 -0.98 4.47
C HIS A 24 -19.21 0.28 4.93
N GLY A 25 -19.56 0.88 6.07
CA GLY A 25 -18.81 2.01 6.63
C GLY A 25 -17.37 1.65 6.99
N LEU A 26 -17.16 0.47 7.58
CA LEU A 26 -15.81 -0.04 7.82
C LEU A 26 -15.00 -0.15 6.52
N SER A 27 -15.64 -0.64 5.46
CA SER A 27 -15.01 -0.79 4.14
C SER A 27 -14.69 0.57 3.50
N GLU A 28 -15.51 1.60 3.71
CA GLU A 28 -15.23 2.97 3.27
C GLU A 28 -13.93 3.52 3.89
N VAL A 29 -13.78 3.37 5.21
CA VAL A 29 -12.58 3.83 5.92
C VAL A 29 -11.37 2.97 5.57
N LEU A 30 -11.54 1.65 5.52
CA LEU A 30 -10.47 0.74 5.13
C LEU A 30 -9.95 1.07 3.73
N TYR A 31 -10.85 1.30 2.78
CA TYR A 31 -10.50 1.62 1.40
C TYR A 31 -9.80 2.99 1.28
N ALA A 32 -10.24 4.00 2.03
CA ALA A 32 -9.55 5.29 2.04
C ALA A 32 -8.08 5.14 2.49
N PHE A 33 -7.83 4.38 3.57
CA PHE A 33 -6.47 4.14 4.05
C PHE A 33 -5.64 3.20 3.17
N THR A 34 -6.23 2.18 2.55
CA THR A 34 -5.52 1.31 1.61
C THR A 34 -5.15 2.07 0.33
N SER A 35 -6.08 2.83 -0.23
CA SER A 35 -5.86 3.65 -1.41
C SER A 35 -4.79 4.71 -1.17
N ALA A 36 -4.84 5.40 -0.03
CA ALA A 36 -3.83 6.39 0.35
C ALA A 36 -2.46 5.76 0.59
N ALA A 37 -2.38 4.63 1.30
CA ALA A 37 -1.13 3.92 1.55
C ALA A 37 -0.50 3.34 0.27
N ASN A 38 -1.32 2.96 -0.70
CA ASN A 38 -0.86 2.49 -2.01
C ASN A 38 -0.69 3.62 -3.03
N ASN A 39 -0.84 4.89 -2.61
CA ASN A 39 -0.75 6.07 -3.47
C ASN A 39 -1.64 6.01 -4.74
N ASN A 40 -2.81 5.35 -4.67
CA ASN A 40 -3.73 5.20 -5.81
C ASN A 40 -4.60 6.45 -6.00
N GLY A 41 -5.17 6.98 -4.90
CA GLY A 41 -6.00 8.18 -4.93
C GLY A 41 -7.50 7.95 -5.16
N SER A 42 -7.94 6.72 -5.40
CA SER A 42 -9.36 6.36 -5.48
C SER A 42 -10.05 6.42 -4.10
N ALA A 43 -11.34 6.77 -4.06
CA ALA A 43 -12.15 6.77 -2.84
C ALA A 43 -13.60 6.38 -3.15
N PHE A 44 -14.31 5.76 -2.20
CA PHE A 44 -15.74 5.45 -2.32
C PHE A 44 -16.65 6.69 -2.25
N ALA A 45 -16.09 7.89 -2.03
CA ALA A 45 -16.76 9.19 -1.93
C ALA A 45 -17.88 9.34 -0.86
N GLY A 46 -18.31 8.25 -0.22
CA GLY A 46 -19.24 8.29 0.93
C GLY A 46 -18.58 8.73 2.24
N LEU A 47 -17.24 8.66 2.35
CA LEU A 47 -16.52 9.10 3.54
C LEU A 47 -16.31 10.62 3.52
N ALA A 48 -16.74 11.32 4.57
CA ALA A 48 -16.47 12.75 4.77
C ALA A 48 -14.99 12.98 5.16
N ALA A 49 -14.09 12.81 4.18
CA ALA A 49 -12.64 12.86 4.41
C ALA A 49 -12.08 14.29 4.52
N ASN A 50 -12.87 15.34 4.24
CA ASN A 50 -12.44 16.73 4.37
C ASN A 50 -12.47 17.23 5.83
N THR A 51 -11.77 16.51 6.71
CA THR A 51 -11.54 16.93 8.08
C THR A 51 -10.04 17.06 8.30
N ALA A 52 -9.62 17.94 9.22
CA ALA A 52 -8.21 18.08 9.56
C ALA A 52 -7.56 16.74 9.95
N TRP A 53 -8.33 15.86 10.61
CA TRP A 53 -7.88 14.53 10.98
C TRP A 53 -7.65 13.62 9.77
N TYR A 54 -8.63 13.46 8.87
CA TYR A 54 -8.48 12.58 7.71
C TYR A 54 -7.41 13.11 6.75
N ASN A 55 -7.34 14.42 6.54
CA ASN A 55 -6.31 15.05 5.70
C ASN A 55 -4.89 14.77 6.22
N THR A 56 -4.68 14.91 7.53
CA THR A 56 -3.36 14.62 8.13
C THR A 56 -3.05 13.13 8.15
N ALA A 57 -4.00 12.29 8.56
CA ALA A 57 -3.80 10.84 8.64
C ALA A 57 -3.56 10.19 7.26
N LEU A 58 -4.34 10.57 6.25
CA LEU A 58 -4.17 10.09 4.87
C LEU A 58 -2.89 10.67 4.25
N GLY A 59 -2.55 11.93 4.52
CA GLY A 59 -1.30 12.54 4.08
C GLY A 59 -0.06 11.80 4.62
N VAL A 60 -0.04 11.48 5.92
CA VAL A 60 1.02 10.67 6.53
C VAL A 60 1.05 9.26 5.92
N ALA A 61 -0.10 8.64 5.69
CA ALA A 61 -0.17 7.33 5.05
C ALA A 61 0.41 7.35 3.63
N MET A 62 0.15 8.40 2.85
CA MET A 62 0.70 8.59 1.50
C MET A 62 2.22 8.81 1.52
N LEU A 63 2.74 9.60 2.46
CA LEU A 63 4.19 9.85 2.59
C LEU A 63 4.93 8.56 2.90
N LEU A 64 4.44 7.80 3.89
CA LEU A 64 5.06 6.53 4.26
C LEU A 64 4.92 5.49 3.16
N GLY A 65 3.74 5.39 2.52
CA GLY A 65 3.48 4.50 1.39
C GLY A 65 4.40 4.76 0.19
N ARG A 66 4.79 6.01 -0.03
CA ARG A 66 5.65 6.38 -1.16
C ARG A 66 7.14 6.25 -0.84
N PHE A 67 7.59 6.85 0.26
CA PHE A 67 9.02 7.01 0.51
C PHE A 67 9.66 5.79 1.16
N VAL A 68 8.96 5.05 2.02
CA VAL A 68 9.54 3.87 2.66
C VAL A 68 9.89 2.80 1.62
N PRO A 69 8.99 2.41 0.68
CA PRO A 69 9.35 1.46 -0.37
C PRO A 69 10.44 1.98 -1.31
N MET A 70 10.44 3.28 -1.65
CA MET A 70 11.49 3.86 -2.50
C MET A 70 12.87 3.74 -1.87
N VAL A 71 13.01 4.06 -0.57
CA VAL A 71 14.29 3.96 0.14
C VAL A 71 14.75 2.50 0.22
N LEU A 72 13.84 1.57 0.53
CA LEU A 72 14.16 0.14 0.59
C LEU A 72 14.57 -0.41 -0.78
N LEU A 73 13.89 -0.01 -1.86
CA LEU A 73 14.24 -0.41 -3.22
C LEU A 73 15.59 0.16 -3.66
N LEU A 74 15.90 1.40 -3.29
CA LEU A 74 17.21 1.99 -3.60
C LEU A 74 18.33 1.30 -2.81
N ALA A 75 18.09 0.96 -1.54
CA ALA A 75 19.03 0.19 -0.73
C ALA A 75 19.25 -1.23 -1.32
N LEU A 76 18.17 -1.90 -1.75
CA LEU A 76 18.26 -3.18 -2.44
C LEU A 76 19.04 -3.06 -3.74
N ALA A 77 18.75 -2.06 -4.57
CA ALA A 77 19.48 -1.80 -5.80
C ALA A 77 20.97 -1.56 -5.55
N GLY A 78 21.33 -0.80 -4.51
CA GLY A 78 22.72 -0.61 -4.08
C GLY A 78 23.39 -1.92 -3.67
N SER A 79 22.71 -2.78 -2.91
CA SER A 79 23.24 -4.10 -2.53
C SER A 79 23.45 -5.02 -3.74
N LEU A 80 22.55 -4.99 -4.71
CA LEU A 80 22.66 -5.75 -5.95
C LEU A 80 23.77 -5.23 -6.87
N ALA A 81 24.02 -3.91 -6.86
CA ALA A 81 25.09 -3.30 -7.66
C ALA A 81 26.49 -3.75 -7.20
N VAL A 82 26.66 -4.05 -5.91
CA VAL A 82 27.93 -4.55 -5.34
C VAL A 82 28.02 -6.07 -5.41
N SER A 83 26.89 -6.77 -5.53
CA SER A 83 26.83 -8.24 -5.54
C SER A 83 27.39 -8.81 -6.86
N ALA A 84 28.35 -9.73 -6.77
CA ALA A 84 28.85 -10.44 -7.94
C ALA A 84 27.77 -11.40 -8.50
N ALA A 85 27.56 -11.37 -9.81
CA ALA A 85 26.62 -12.27 -10.46
C ALA A 85 27.10 -13.72 -10.34
N PHE A 86 26.35 -14.54 -9.61
CA PHE A 86 26.60 -15.98 -9.54
C PHE A 86 26.26 -16.62 -10.89
N ARG A 87 27.23 -17.32 -11.49
CA ARG A 87 27.00 -18.10 -12.70
C ARG A 87 26.70 -19.55 -12.31
N SER A 88 25.46 -19.97 -12.53
CA SER A 88 25.03 -21.35 -12.32
C SER A 88 25.84 -22.31 -13.21
N PRO A 89 26.34 -23.45 -12.69
CA PRO A 89 27.03 -24.47 -13.48
C PRO A 89 26.14 -25.09 -14.57
N LEU A 90 24.82 -25.07 -14.39
CA LEU A 90 23.82 -25.62 -15.33
C LEU A 90 23.27 -24.57 -16.32
N GLY A 91 23.79 -23.35 -16.28
CA GLY A 91 23.25 -22.22 -17.04
C GLY A 91 22.09 -21.51 -16.33
N PRO A 92 21.76 -20.27 -16.73
CA PRO A 92 20.67 -19.50 -16.14
C PRO A 92 19.30 -20.05 -16.55
N CYS A 93 18.37 -20.14 -15.60
CA CYS A 93 16.99 -20.53 -15.88
C CYS A 93 16.32 -19.52 -16.86
N PRO A 94 15.59 -19.97 -17.89
CA PRO A 94 14.91 -19.08 -18.84
C PRO A 94 13.84 -18.22 -18.18
N ARG A 95 14.04 -16.89 -18.14
CA ARG A 95 13.13 -15.91 -17.52
C ARG A 95 11.96 -15.46 -18.39
N THR A 96 11.95 -15.80 -19.68
CA THR A 96 10.96 -15.36 -20.67
C THR A 96 10.22 -16.52 -21.34
N SER A 97 10.24 -17.72 -20.73
CA SER A 97 9.49 -18.88 -21.21
C SER A 97 8.01 -18.82 -20.77
N PRO A 98 7.08 -19.47 -21.50
CA PRO A 98 5.67 -19.57 -21.09
C PRO A 98 5.49 -20.20 -19.70
N SER A 99 6.36 -21.16 -19.37
CA SER A 99 6.42 -21.75 -18.02
C SER A 99 6.78 -20.69 -16.98
N SER A 100 7.81 -19.86 -17.23
CA SER A 100 8.19 -18.79 -16.31
C SER A 100 7.10 -17.72 -16.13
N SER A 101 6.32 -17.39 -17.16
CA SER A 101 5.18 -16.47 -17.01
C SER A 101 4.05 -17.06 -16.16
N ALA A 102 3.79 -18.36 -16.26
CA ALA A 102 2.78 -19.02 -15.44
C ALA A 102 3.13 -18.96 -13.93
N TRP A 103 4.42 -19.05 -13.58
CA TRP A 103 4.89 -18.90 -12.20
C TRP A 103 4.67 -17.51 -11.61
N TRP A 104 4.61 -16.46 -12.43
CA TRP A 104 4.35 -15.10 -11.94
C TRP A 104 2.86 -14.83 -11.67
N TRP A 105 1.99 -15.70 -12.16
CA TRP A 105 0.53 -15.58 -12.01
C TRP A 105 -0.08 -16.68 -11.13
N ALA A 106 0.74 -17.60 -10.62
CA ALA A 106 0.37 -18.64 -9.65
C ALA A 106 0.59 -18.16 -8.23
#